data_AF-A0A178ZS16-F1
#
_entry.id   AF-A0A178ZS16-F1
#
_cell.length_a   1.000
_cell.length_b   1.000
_cell.length_c   1.000
_cell.angle_alpha   90.00
_cell.angle_beta   90.00
_cell.angle_gamma   90.00
#
_symmetry.space_group_name_H-M   'P 1'
#
loop_
_entity.id
_entity.type
_entity.pdbx_description
1 polymer ?
#
loop_
_entity_poly.entity_id
_entity_poly.type
_entity_poly.pdbx_seq_one_letter_code
_entity_poly.pdbx_strand_id
1 'polypeptide(L)'
;MEGDSSDHTLQSERGDEDEQREKPCNDSEHEKDENQAPGGTSHDEEKNSPESPLLPVGFFDPSLKDVRKEVAMKWALTVLILFCFILCVLSLYWAVLFHVPQNLSALTVAVVSFDGRVSPFEGTTPLIGEIVERLAREQAALPAYALGYIVEPPEKYGGDPLAVRQAVYDEHVWAAIIVNSNATALLRRAVAIGNSSYSPRGAGQIIVNSARDETTYANYITPQLFEFAINAVSMFGEQWIKNVLSNTSLDVATYSRAPQALNPAIGFSLFDLRPFTPAQATPAVTIGLIYLIIIAFFSFSFFLPVYTKFLIPKGHAPLHFWALVLFRLFMTTAAYLLMSLAYSLVSLAFLIPFSNDYPHNDTTMAKDPDAYGHATFVVYWMLNWVGMYALGLASENVTMIIGQPWTAL
;
A
#
# COMPACT_ATOMS: atom_id res chain seq x y z
N MET A 1 39.27 41.32 23.58
CA MET A 1 37.94 40.71 23.52
C MET A 1 38.17 39.20 23.50
N GLU A 2 38.35 38.50 24.63
CA GLU A 2 37.79 38.73 26.00
C GLU A 2 36.25 38.76 25.98
N GLY A 3 35.51 38.11 26.88
CA GLY A 3 35.86 37.21 28.00
C GLY A 3 34.57 36.52 28.47
N ASP A 4 34.58 35.24 28.83
CA ASP A 4 34.90 34.71 30.16
C ASP A 4 33.80 34.90 31.23
N SER A 5 33.18 33.78 31.64
CA SER A 5 32.47 33.57 32.92
C SER A 5 31.74 32.22 32.95
N SER A 6 31.64 31.51 34.07
CA SER A 6 32.56 31.38 35.23
C SER A 6 32.07 30.20 36.09
N ASP A 7 32.99 29.41 36.63
CA ASP A 7 32.67 28.46 37.71
C ASP A 7 32.47 29.20 39.03
N HIS A 8 31.57 28.73 39.89
CA HIS A 8 31.75 28.88 41.34
C HIS A 8 31.05 27.77 42.14
N THR A 9 31.77 27.26 43.14
CA THR A 9 31.33 26.25 44.12
C THR A 9 31.39 26.86 45.53
N LEU A 10 30.85 26.13 46.53
CA LEU A 10 30.92 26.32 47.99
C LEU A 10 29.81 27.20 48.63
N GLN A 11 29.54 27.17 49.95
CA GLN A 11 29.42 26.11 50.99
C GLN A 11 29.00 26.82 52.32
N SER A 12 28.46 26.09 53.32
CA SER A 12 28.10 26.60 54.69
C SER A 12 26.96 27.66 54.74
N GLU A 13 26.31 27.99 55.86
CA GLU A 13 26.21 27.50 57.27
C GLU A 13 24.75 27.83 57.73
N ARG A 14 23.98 26.99 58.46
CA ARG A 14 24.03 26.52 59.87
C ARG A 14 23.24 27.41 60.87
N GLY A 15 22.62 26.77 61.86
CA GLY A 15 21.75 27.33 62.91
C GLY A 15 20.46 26.49 62.97
N ASP A 16 20.33 25.42 63.77
CA ASP A 16 20.41 25.32 65.25
C ASP A 16 19.22 26.04 65.93
N GLU A 17 18.63 25.60 67.05
CA GLU A 17 19.02 24.53 68.01
C GLU A 17 18.38 23.16 67.60
N ASP A 18 17.79 22.24 68.39
CA ASP A 18 17.22 22.13 69.76
C ASP A 18 17.32 20.66 70.26
N GLU A 19 16.88 20.32 71.48
CA GLU A 19 17.15 19.07 72.21
C GLU A 19 15.87 18.25 72.59
N GLN A 20 15.83 17.12 73.33
CA GLN A 20 16.81 16.35 74.12
C GLN A 20 16.33 14.87 74.36
N ARG A 21 17.26 13.89 74.39
CA ARG A 21 17.35 12.56 75.12
C ARG A 21 16.08 11.69 75.41
N GLU A 22 16.08 10.36 75.59
CA GLU A 22 16.93 9.45 76.41
C GLU A 22 16.98 7.97 75.92
N LYS A 23 17.78 7.13 76.60
CA LYS A 23 17.89 5.65 76.54
C LYS A 23 18.35 5.16 77.94
N PRO A 24 17.97 3.96 78.45
CA PRO A 24 18.65 2.70 78.09
C PRO A 24 17.83 1.37 78.28
N CYS A 25 18.53 0.22 78.13
CA CYS A 25 18.44 -1.13 78.75
C CYS A 25 17.22 -1.56 79.63
N ASN A 26 16.82 -2.84 79.78
CA ASN A 26 17.36 -4.18 79.36
C ASN A 26 16.19 -5.24 79.39
N ASP A 27 16.27 -6.59 79.51
CA ASP A 27 17.31 -7.62 79.80
C ASP A 27 16.91 -9.06 79.31
N SER A 28 17.72 -10.08 79.63
CA SER A 28 17.53 -11.53 79.96
C SER A 28 16.19 -12.30 79.69
N GLU A 29 16.13 -13.64 79.53
CA GLU A 29 16.88 -14.75 80.16
C GLU A 29 17.24 -15.96 79.23
N HIS A 30 17.82 -17.00 79.87
CA HIS A 30 18.31 -18.30 79.38
C HIS A 30 17.21 -19.23 78.78
N GLU A 31 17.48 -20.38 78.14
CA GLU A 31 18.27 -21.53 78.67
C GLU A 31 18.83 -22.48 77.58
N LYS A 32 19.79 -23.33 78.00
CA LYS A 32 20.38 -24.45 77.25
C LYS A 32 20.38 -25.66 78.16
N ASP A 33 20.13 -26.86 77.63
CA ASP A 33 20.65 -28.10 78.24
C ASP A 33 20.94 -29.17 77.18
N GLU A 34 21.61 -30.27 77.58
CA GLU A 34 22.34 -31.16 76.68
C GLU A 34 21.76 -32.58 76.43
N ASN A 35 22.30 -33.21 75.38
CA ASN A 35 22.64 -34.66 75.26
C ASN A 35 21.61 -35.73 74.81
N GLN A 36 22.23 -36.80 74.27
CA GLN A 36 21.78 -38.19 74.08
C GLN A 36 20.77 -38.58 72.97
N ALA A 37 21.35 -39.07 71.87
CA ALA A 37 20.89 -40.26 71.13
C ALA A 37 21.26 -41.56 71.93
N PRO A 38 20.76 -42.79 71.63
CA PRO A 38 20.32 -43.25 70.29
C PRO A 38 19.17 -44.30 70.19
N GLY A 39 18.67 -44.49 68.95
CA GLY A 39 18.42 -45.84 68.40
C GLY A 39 16.97 -46.34 68.24
N GLY A 40 16.59 -46.67 66.98
CA GLY A 40 15.39 -47.45 66.64
C GLY A 40 14.07 -46.65 66.66
N THR A 41 13.04 -47.00 65.87
CA THR A 41 12.96 -47.95 64.74
C THR A 41 11.87 -47.48 63.76
N SER A 42 11.81 -48.06 62.56
CA SER A 42 10.87 -47.71 61.49
C SER A 42 9.39 -47.67 61.92
N HIS A 43 8.69 -46.59 61.56
CA HIS A 43 7.27 -46.61 61.25
C HIS A 43 6.96 -45.56 60.17
N ASP A 44 6.15 -45.94 59.19
CA ASP A 44 5.78 -45.10 58.05
C ASP A 44 4.68 -44.10 58.46
N GLU A 45 4.99 -42.80 58.42
CA GLU A 45 3.97 -41.74 58.45
C GLU A 45 4.08 -40.86 57.19
N GLU A 46 3.08 -41.00 56.32
CA GLU A 46 2.93 -40.26 55.06
C GLU A 46 2.59 -38.78 55.34
N LYS A 47 3.63 -37.99 55.65
CA LYS A 47 3.47 -36.61 56.12
C LYS A 47 3.15 -35.63 54.99
N ASN A 48 1.92 -35.73 54.48
CA ASN A 48 1.24 -34.71 53.69
C ASN A 48 1.42 -33.33 54.34
N SER A 49 2.35 -32.55 53.79
CA SER A 49 2.67 -31.21 54.27
C SER A 49 1.99 -30.21 53.33
N PRO A 50 1.20 -29.25 53.85
CA PRO A 50 0.55 -28.27 52.99
C PRO A 50 1.62 -27.46 52.27
N GLU A 51 1.53 -27.39 50.94
CA GLU A 51 2.50 -26.69 50.10
C GLU A 51 2.36 -25.17 50.31
N SER A 52 3.16 -24.64 51.25
CA SER A 52 3.28 -23.21 51.49
C SER A 52 3.66 -22.51 50.18
N PRO A 53 2.94 -21.45 49.75
CA PRO A 53 3.20 -20.79 48.49
C PRO A 53 4.63 -20.26 48.47
N LEU A 54 5.43 -20.75 47.51
CA LEU A 54 6.84 -20.41 47.39
C LEU A 54 7.01 -18.90 47.25
N LEU A 55 7.79 -18.31 48.17
CA LEU A 55 8.08 -16.88 48.14
C LEU A 55 8.80 -16.51 46.83
N PRO A 56 8.49 -15.35 46.22
CA PRO A 56 9.09 -14.96 44.95
C PRO A 56 10.61 -14.73 45.09
N VAL A 57 11.40 -15.65 44.56
CA VAL A 57 12.87 -15.59 44.56
C VAL A 57 13.40 -14.69 43.44
N GLY A 58 14.61 -14.15 43.63
CA GLY A 58 15.29 -13.33 42.63
C GLY A 58 15.65 -14.13 41.37
N PHE A 59 15.66 -13.47 40.20
CA PHE A 59 15.88 -14.12 38.90
C PHE A 59 17.12 -15.03 38.81
N PHE A 60 18.19 -14.70 39.54
CA PHE A 60 19.46 -15.45 39.54
C PHE A 60 19.53 -16.61 40.56
N ASP A 61 18.48 -16.85 41.34
CA ASP A 61 18.46 -17.89 42.37
C ASP A 61 18.87 -19.28 41.83
N PRO A 62 19.61 -20.11 42.58
CA PRO A 62 20.01 -21.44 42.14
C PRO A 62 18.84 -22.36 41.73
N SER A 63 17.67 -22.26 42.39
CA SER A 63 16.48 -23.05 42.08
C SER A 63 15.95 -22.82 40.66
N LEU A 64 16.07 -21.59 40.15
CA LEU A 64 15.64 -21.21 38.81
C LEU A 64 16.65 -21.54 37.70
N LYS A 65 17.78 -22.21 38.00
CA LYS A 65 18.86 -22.45 37.03
C LYS A 65 18.42 -23.19 35.77
N ASP A 66 17.67 -24.29 35.92
CA ASP A 66 17.20 -25.08 34.79
C ASP A 66 16.03 -24.43 34.07
N VAL A 67 15.14 -23.73 34.81
CA VAL A 67 14.08 -22.88 34.25
C VAL A 67 14.68 -21.78 33.36
N ARG A 68 15.73 -21.08 33.82
CA ARG A 68 16.46 -20.08 33.02
C ARG A 68 17.02 -20.67 31.74
N LYS A 69 17.58 -21.90 31.79
CA LYS A 69 18.11 -22.60 30.62
C LYS A 69 17.01 -22.96 29.62
N GLU A 70 15.88 -23.47 30.10
CA GLU A 70 14.74 -23.83 29.25
C GLU A 70 14.10 -22.59 28.60
N VAL A 71 13.89 -21.52 29.39
CA VAL A 71 13.37 -20.24 28.89
C VAL A 71 14.31 -19.63 27.86
N ALA A 72 15.62 -19.59 28.12
CA ALA A 72 16.60 -19.08 27.16
C ALA A 72 16.61 -19.90 25.85
N MET A 73 16.50 -21.23 25.93
CA MET A 73 16.44 -22.11 24.75
C MET A 73 15.15 -21.90 23.95
N LYS A 74 13.99 -21.85 24.62
CA LYS A 74 12.68 -21.60 23.98
C LYS A 74 12.61 -20.20 23.37
N TRP A 75 13.14 -19.18 24.06
CA TRP A 75 13.24 -17.82 23.55
C TRP A 75 14.14 -17.75 22.32
N ALA A 76 15.36 -18.31 22.37
CA ALA A 76 16.30 -18.29 21.25
C ALA A 76 15.74 -19.04 20.02
N LEU A 77 15.06 -20.18 20.22
CA LEU A 77 14.40 -20.92 19.15
C LEU A 77 13.22 -20.14 18.54
N THR A 78 12.41 -19.48 19.37
CA THR A 78 11.29 -18.64 18.90
C THR A 78 11.81 -17.43 18.11
N VAL A 79 12.85 -16.76 18.61
CA VAL A 79 13.51 -15.64 17.92
C VAL A 79 14.15 -16.08 16.61
N LEU A 80 14.79 -17.26 16.57
CA LEU A 80 15.38 -17.82 15.34
C LEU A 80 14.31 -18.14 14.30
N ILE A 81 13.18 -18.75 14.69
CA ILE A 81 12.04 -19.01 13.79
C ILE A 81 11.48 -17.69 13.25
N LEU A 82 11.25 -16.70 14.11
CA LEU A 82 10.74 -15.39 13.70
C LEU A 82 11.73 -14.65 12.78
N PHE A 83 13.02 -14.70 13.07
CA PHE A 83 14.08 -14.12 12.24
C PHE A 83 14.14 -14.77 10.85
N CYS A 84 14.09 -16.11 10.79
CA CYS A 84 14.03 -16.83 9.52
C CYS A 84 12.74 -16.53 8.76
N PHE A 85 11.59 -16.45 9.44
CA PHE A 85 10.31 -16.11 8.81
C PHE A 85 10.32 -14.69 8.24
N ILE A 86 10.85 -13.71 8.98
CA ILE A 86 11.05 -12.34 8.50
C ILE A 86 11.98 -12.37 7.27
N LEU A 87 13.15 -13.01 7.32
CA LEU A 87 14.03 -13.07 6.16
C LEU A 87 13.42 -13.78 4.95
N CYS A 88 12.57 -14.80 5.13
CA CYS A 88 11.94 -15.53 4.02
C CYS A 88 10.74 -14.79 3.42
N VAL A 89 9.90 -14.16 4.25
CA VAL A 89 8.64 -13.54 3.79
C VAL A 89 8.81 -12.06 3.49
N LEU A 90 9.52 -11.31 4.35
CA LEU A 90 9.70 -9.87 4.17
C LEU A 90 10.58 -9.57 2.94
N SER A 91 11.60 -10.41 2.67
CA SER A 91 12.47 -10.24 1.49
C SER A 91 11.72 -10.33 0.16
N LEU A 92 10.53 -10.97 0.10
CA LEU A 92 9.72 -11.02 -1.12
C LEU A 92 9.29 -9.61 -1.57
N TYR A 93 8.91 -8.74 -0.64
CA TYR A 93 8.54 -7.35 -0.96
C TYR A 93 9.74 -6.55 -1.50
N TRP A 94 10.90 -6.69 -0.87
CA TRP A 94 12.15 -6.09 -1.36
C TRP A 94 12.56 -6.65 -2.72
N ALA A 95 12.37 -7.95 -2.96
CA ALA A 95 12.68 -8.61 -4.23
C ALA A 95 11.77 -8.14 -5.37
N VAL A 96 10.48 -7.91 -5.12
CA VAL A 96 9.56 -7.32 -6.11
C VAL A 96 10.01 -5.92 -6.49
N LEU A 97 10.30 -5.05 -5.50
CA LEU A 97 10.76 -3.68 -5.75
C LEU A 97 12.14 -3.62 -6.43
N PHE A 98 13.05 -4.53 -6.10
CA PHE A 98 14.39 -4.61 -6.69
C PHE A 98 14.36 -4.88 -8.22
N HIS A 99 13.35 -5.64 -8.69
CA HIS A 99 13.19 -5.97 -10.11
C HIS A 99 12.31 -4.97 -10.89
N VAL A 100 11.86 -3.87 -10.28
CA VAL A 100 11.02 -2.87 -10.97
C VAL A 100 11.66 -2.37 -12.28
N PRO A 101 12.95 -1.96 -12.35
CA PRO A 101 13.54 -1.47 -13.59
C PRO A 101 13.45 -2.42 -14.79
N GLN A 102 13.51 -3.73 -14.54
CA GLN A 102 13.39 -4.77 -15.56
C GLN A 102 11.91 -5.06 -15.89
N ASN A 103 11.05 -5.05 -14.86
CA ASN A 103 9.63 -5.35 -14.96
C ASN A 103 8.77 -4.19 -15.48
N LEU A 104 9.29 -2.95 -15.60
CA LEU A 104 8.59 -1.81 -16.23
C LEU A 104 8.10 -2.14 -17.66
N SER A 105 8.79 -3.04 -18.35
CA SER A 105 8.38 -3.58 -19.66
C SER A 105 7.01 -4.29 -19.65
N ALA A 106 6.51 -4.72 -18.49
CA ALA A 106 5.16 -5.28 -18.34
C ALA A 106 4.06 -4.21 -18.24
N LEU A 107 4.41 -2.94 -18.01
CA LEU A 107 3.47 -1.81 -18.05
C LEU A 107 3.25 -1.40 -19.51
N THR A 108 2.35 -2.10 -20.19
CA THR A 108 2.15 -1.97 -21.63
C THR A 108 1.48 -0.67 -22.06
N VAL A 109 2.04 -0.02 -23.08
CA VAL A 109 1.52 1.23 -23.67
C VAL A 109 1.17 1.00 -25.14
N ALA A 110 -0.12 1.04 -25.49
CA ALA A 110 -0.55 0.92 -26.88
C ALA A 110 -0.25 2.22 -27.65
N VAL A 111 0.43 2.13 -28.79
CA VAL A 111 0.73 3.28 -29.65
C VAL A 111 0.02 3.08 -30.98
N VAL A 112 -1.03 3.88 -31.21
CA VAL A 112 -1.99 3.71 -32.32
C VAL A 112 -2.02 4.99 -33.15
N SER A 113 -1.54 4.92 -34.39
CA SER A 113 -1.55 6.06 -35.30
C SER A 113 -2.63 5.94 -36.36
N PHE A 114 -3.66 6.78 -36.24
CA PHE A 114 -4.71 6.94 -37.25
C PHE A 114 -4.32 7.93 -38.36
N ASP A 115 -3.25 8.72 -38.16
CA ASP A 115 -2.77 9.79 -39.05
C ASP A 115 -2.67 9.29 -40.50
N GLY A 116 -3.38 9.94 -41.42
CA GLY A 116 -3.38 9.62 -42.86
C GLY A 116 -3.91 8.24 -43.26
N ARG A 117 -4.38 7.41 -42.32
CA ARG A 117 -4.86 6.04 -42.54
C ARG A 117 -6.38 5.88 -42.52
N VAL A 118 -7.12 6.86 -42.00
CA VAL A 118 -8.59 6.82 -41.87
C VAL A 118 -9.25 7.99 -42.60
N SER A 119 -10.32 7.69 -43.33
CA SER A 119 -11.16 8.64 -44.06
C SER A 119 -11.59 9.84 -43.19
N PRO A 120 -11.58 11.07 -43.72
CA PRO A 120 -11.28 11.46 -45.10
C PRO A 120 -9.79 11.74 -45.38
N PHE A 121 -8.85 11.27 -44.55
CA PHE A 121 -7.42 11.60 -44.64
C PHE A 121 -6.54 10.54 -45.31
N GLU A 122 -7.14 9.39 -45.67
CA GLU A 122 -6.57 8.33 -46.51
C GLU A 122 -5.85 8.93 -47.74
N GLY A 123 -4.53 8.71 -47.82
CA GLY A 123 -3.66 9.27 -48.87
C GLY A 123 -2.80 10.47 -48.44
N THR A 124 -2.99 11.00 -47.23
CA THR A 124 -2.01 11.92 -46.62
C THR A 124 -0.80 11.14 -46.13
N THR A 125 0.42 11.45 -46.59
CA THR A 125 1.64 10.80 -46.07
C THR A 125 1.87 11.14 -44.57
N PRO A 126 1.81 10.15 -43.65
CA PRO A 126 1.58 10.39 -42.22
C PRO A 126 2.87 10.61 -41.42
N LEU A 127 3.42 11.83 -41.54
CA LEU A 127 4.71 12.19 -40.94
C LEU A 127 4.70 12.14 -39.41
N ILE A 128 3.62 12.58 -38.76
CA ILE A 128 3.52 12.57 -37.28
C ILE A 128 3.37 11.13 -36.79
N GLY A 129 2.52 10.35 -37.45
CA GLY A 129 2.33 8.93 -37.15
C GLY A 129 3.63 8.13 -37.18
N GLU A 130 4.42 8.27 -38.25
CA GLU A 130 5.68 7.55 -38.42
C GLU A 130 6.73 7.88 -37.33
N ILE A 131 6.84 9.15 -36.95
CA ILE A 131 7.78 9.58 -35.89
C ILE A 131 7.38 9.01 -34.52
N VAL A 132 6.09 8.99 -34.20
CA VAL A 132 5.56 8.45 -32.94
C VAL A 132 5.70 6.92 -32.89
N GLU A 133 5.40 6.21 -33.98
CA GLU A 133 5.64 4.77 -34.08
C GLU A 133 7.13 4.41 -34.00
N ARG A 134 8.02 5.23 -34.60
CA ARG A 134 9.46 4.99 -34.52
C ARG A 134 9.97 5.16 -33.09
N LEU A 135 9.61 6.26 -32.40
CA LEU A 135 9.99 6.47 -31.00
C LEU A 135 9.49 5.34 -30.10
N ALA A 136 8.26 4.85 -30.31
CA ALA A 136 7.71 3.72 -29.58
C ALA A 136 8.54 2.44 -29.76
N ARG A 137 9.01 2.15 -30.98
CA ARG A 137 9.89 0.99 -31.26
C ARG A 137 11.30 1.18 -30.68
N GLU A 138 11.83 2.40 -30.69
CA GLU A 138 13.12 2.74 -30.07
C GLU A 138 13.07 2.57 -28.54
N GLN A 139 12.00 3.01 -27.89
CA GLN A 139 11.78 2.84 -26.44
C GLN A 139 11.52 1.37 -26.06
N ALA A 140 10.72 0.63 -26.86
CA ALA A 140 10.46 -0.79 -26.66
C ALA A 140 11.72 -1.69 -26.78
N ALA A 141 12.78 -1.19 -27.42
CA ALA A 141 14.06 -1.89 -27.54
C ALA A 141 14.99 -1.70 -26.33
N LEU A 142 14.62 -0.88 -25.35
CA LEU A 142 15.41 -0.66 -24.14
C LEU A 142 15.25 -1.85 -23.17
N PRO A 143 16.35 -2.45 -22.67
CA PRO A 143 16.29 -3.69 -21.88
C PRO A 143 15.85 -3.50 -20.42
N ALA A 144 15.76 -2.24 -19.95
CA ALA A 144 15.33 -1.85 -18.61
C ALA A 144 14.98 -0.35 -18.59
N TYR A 145 14.32 0.11 -17.53
CA TYR A 145 13.93 1.51 -17.28
C TYR A 145 12.94 2.12 -18.30
N ALA A 146 12.25 1.29 -19.09
CA ALA A 146 11.28 1.70 -20.10
C ALA A 146 9.94 0.97 -19.93
N LEU A 147 8.83 1.65 -20.25
CA LEU A 147 7.50 1.04 -20.39
C LEU A 147 7.43 0.09 -21.60
N GLY A 148 6.49 -0.85 -21.56
CA GLY A 148 6.25 -1.81 -22.65
C GLY A 148 5.50 -1.18 -23.83
N TYR A 149 6.16 -0.34 -24.64
CA TYR A 149 5.54 0.27 -25.81
C TYR A 149 5.22 -0.77 -26.90
N ILE A 150 3.95 -0.86 -27.30
CA ILE A 150 3.47 -1.76 -28.35
C ILE A 150 2.82 -0.91 -29.45
N VAL A 151 3.39 -0.90 -30.65
CA VAL A 151 2.76 -0.23 -31.80
C VAL A 151 1.68 -1.13 -32.40
N GLU A 152 0.43 -0.65 -32.43
CA GLU A 152 -0.72 -1.44 -32.85
C GLU A 152 -1.48 -0.81 -34.04
N PRO A 153 -2.01 -1.63 -34.97
CA PRO A 153 -2.76 -1.15 -36.13
C PRO A 153 -4.13 -0.57 -35.73
N PRO A 154 -4.55 0.60 -36.28
CA PRO A 154 -5.90 1.16 -36.09
C PRO A 154 -7.05 0.17 -36.36
N GLU A 155 -6.82 -0.78 -37.27
CA GLU A 155 -7.76 -1.82 -37.67
C GLU A 155 -8.12 -2.77 -36.51
N LYS A 156 -7.22 -2.97 -35.54
CA LYS A 156 -7.51 -3.71 -34.28
C LYS A 156 -8.65 -3.04 -33.49
N TYR A 157 -8.76 -1.73 -33.61
CA TYR A 157 -9.73 -0.87 -32.92
C TYR A 157 -10.88 -0.42 -33.84
N GLY A 158 -11.09 -1.11 -34.98
CA GLY A 158 -12.15 -0.79 -35.94
C GLY A 158 -12.01 0.60 -36.60
N GLY A 159 -10.85 1.25 -36.50
CA GLY A 159 -10.63 2.62 -36.96
C GLY A 159 -11.11 3.73 -36.01
N ASP A 160 -11.60 3.39 -34.80
CA ASP A 160 -12.10 4.37 -33.81
C ASP A 160 -11.09 4.67 -32.67
N PRO A 161 -10.64 5.92 -32.50
CA PRO A 161 -9.89 6.36 -31.33
C PRO A 161 -10.58 6.12 -29.97
N LEU A 162 -11.91 6.07 -29.90
CA LEU A 162 -12.62 5.77 -28.64
C LEU A 162 -12.48 4.31 -28.23
N ALA A 163 -12.40 3.37 -29.18
CA ALA A 163 -12.12 1.97 -28.87
C ALA A 163 -10.71 1.77 -28.26
N VAL A 164 -9.74 2.63 -28.63
CA VAL A 164 -8.41 2.65 -27.97
C VAL A 164 -8.53 3.15 -26.53
N ARG A 165 -9.40 4.13 -26.25
CA ARG A 165 -9.69 4.57 -24.88
C ARG A 165 -10.38 3.48 -24.07
N GLN A 166 -11.34 2.78 -24.66
CA GLN A 166 -12.00 1.64 -24.01
C GLN A 166 -10.98 0.57 -23.59
N ALA A 167 -9.97 0.26 -24.41
CA ALA A 167 -8.93 -0.70 -24.04
C ALA A 167 -8.02 -0.26 -22.86
N VAL A 168 -7.92 1.04 -22.56
CA VAL A 168 -7.26 1.56 -21.34
C VAL A 168 -8.21 1.50 -20.13
N TYR A 169 -9.52 1.66 -20.35
CA TYR A 169 -10.54 1.54 -19.32
C TYR A 169 -10.74 0.08 -18.89
N ASP A 170 -10.94 -0.82 -19.85
CA ASP A 170 -11.06 -2.28 -19.73
C ASP A 170 -9.73 -2.97 -19.33
N GLU A 171 -8.76 -2.21 -18.81
CA GLU A 171 -7.50 -2.69 -18.22
C GLU A 171 -6.53 -3.48 -19.13
N HIS A 172 -6.87 -3.72 -20.40
CA HIS A 172 -6.06 -4.45 -21.39
C HIS A 172 -4.66 -3.85 -21.62
N VAL A 173 -4.50 -2.54 -21.44
CA VAL A 173 -3.21 -1.83 -21.44
C VAL A 173 -3.16 -0.79 -20.32
N TRP A 174 -1.96 -0.38 -19.92
CA TRP A 174 -1.75 0.62 -18.86
C TRP A 174 -1.84 2.06 -19.37
N ALA A 175 -1.53 2.31 -20.63
CA ALA A 175 -1.79 3.60 -21.25
C ALA A 175 -1.96 3.43 -22.77
N ALA A 176 -2.43 4.48 -23.43
CA ALA A 176 -2.38 4.58 -24.88
C ALA A 176 -1.87 5.93 -25.37
N ILE A 177 -1.17 5.92 -26.50
CA ILE A 177 -0.76 7.12 -27.25
C ILE A 177 -1.45 7.05 -28.61
N ILE A 178 -2.38 7.97 -28.83
CA ILE A 178 -3.23 8.05 -30.03
C ILE A 178 -2.72 9.22 -30.88
N VAL A 179 -2.35 8.96 -32.14
CA VAL A 179 -2.12 10.04 -33.13
C VAL A 179 -3.41 10.24 -33.91
N ASN A 180 -3.94 11.47 -33.92
CA ASN A 180 -5.23 11.77 -34.52
C ASN A 180 -5.19 11.63 -36.06
N SER A 181 -6.30 11.18 -36.68
CA SER A 181 -6.35 10.84 -38.12
C SER A 181 -6.01 11.99 -39.07
N ASN A 182 -6.18 13.22 -38.60
CA ASN A 182 -5.99 14.45 -39.34
C ASN A 182 -4.68 15.19 -38.99
N ALA A 183 -3.82 14.63 -38.13
CA ALA A 183 -2.72 15.36 -37.50
C ALA A 183 -1.75 15.98 -38.53
N THR A 184 -1.19 15.18 -39.45
CA THR A 184 -0.25 15.68 -40.45
C THR A 184 -0.94 16.59 -41.47
N ALA A 185 -2.20 16.30 -41.82
CA ALA A 185 -2.99 17.10 -42.74
C ALA A 185 -3.28 18.51 -42.19
N LEU A 186 -3.70 18.61 -40.92
CA LEU A 186 -3.94 19.88 -40.24
C LEU A 186 -2.67 20.71 -40.08
N LEU A 187 -1.56 20.08 -39.68
CA LEU A 187 -0.28 20.77 -39.51
C LEU A 187 0.26 21.33 -40.83
N ARG A 188 0.27 20.52 -41.90
CA ARG A 188 0.68 20.99 -43.24
C ARG A 188 -0.21 22.13 -43.73
N ARG A 189 -1.54 22.01 -43.55
CA ARG A 189 -2.49 23.08 -43.89
C ARG A 189 -2.26 24.35 -43.07
N ALA A 190 -1.95 24.22 -41.78
CA ALA A 190 -1.72 25.35 -40.88
C ALA A 190 -0.51 26.19 -41.31
N VAL A 191 0.61 25.54 -41.65
CA VAL A 191 1.80 26.23 -42.21
C VAL A 191 1.52 26.80 -43.59
N ALA A 192 0.83 26.07 -44.48
CA ALA A 192 0.57 26.52 -45.84
C ALA A 192 -0.32 27.78 -45.95
N ILE A 193 -1.25 28.00 -45.01
CA ILE A 193 -2.15 29.18 -45.03
C ILE A 193 -1.84 30.23 -43.95
N GLY A 194 -0.97 29.90 -42.99
CA GLY A 194 -0.72 30.74 -41.80
C GLY A 194 -1.92 30.73 -40.84
N ASN A 195 -2.42 29.54 -40.48
CA ASN A 195 -3.59 29.40 -39.60
C ASN A 195 -3.24 29.67 -38.12
N SER A 196 -3.48 30.90 -37.67
CA SER A 196 -3.29 31.30 -36.26
C SER A 196 -4.14 30.50 -35.26
N SER A 197 -5.24 29.87 -35.68
CA SER A 197 -6.10 29.04 -34.83
C SER A 197 -5.65 27.57 -34.70
N TYR A 198 -4.52 27.19 -35.30
CA TYR A 198 -3.98 25.84 -35.15
C TYR A 198 -3.45 25.59 -33.73
N SER A 199 -3.79 24.43 -33.14
CA SER A 199 -3.35 24.01 -31.81
C SER A 199 -2.47 22.76 -31.91
N PRO A 200 -1.16 22.83 -31.57
CA PRO A 200 -0.27 21.67 -31.61
C PRO A 200 -0.74 20.49 -30.75
N ARG A 201 -1.41 20.75 -29.62
CA ARG A 201 -2.01 19.73 -28.73
C ARG A 201 -3.10 18.89 -29.39
N GLY A 202 -3.57 19.27 -30.58
CA GLY A 202 -4.49 18.49 -31.41
C GLY A 202 -3.81 17.43 -32.29
N ALA A 203 -2.48 17.28 -32.28
CA ALA A 203 -1.80 16.26 -33.06
C ALA A 203 -1.99 14.84 -32.48
N GLY A 204 -1.97 14.71 -31.15
CA GLY A 204 -2.16 13.41 -30.49
C GLY A 204 -2.74 13.52 -29.09
N GLN A 205 -3.03 12.36 -28.50
CA GLN A 205 -3.62 12.19 -27.19
C GLN A 205 -2.83 11.13 -26.41
N ILE A 206 -2.69 11.32 -25.11
CA ILE A 206 -2.16 10.30 -24.19
C ILE A 206 -3.31 9.95 -23.24
N ILE A 207 -3.62 8.67 -23.11
CA ILE A 207 -4.77 8.16 -22.35
C ILE A 207 -4.23 7.34 -21.18
N VAL A 208 -4.70 7.65 -19.97
CA VAL A 208 -4.31 6.97 -18.72
C VAL A 208 -5.55 6.72 -17.85
N ASN A 209 -5.40 5.91 -16.79
CA ASN A 209 -6.42 5.60 -15.80
C ASN A 209 -5.74 5.56 -14.42
N SER A 210 -5.46 6.71 -13.81
CA SER A 210 -4.60 6.76 -12.61
C SER A 210 -5.24 6.12 -11.38
N ALA A 211 -6.58 6.04 -11.31
CA ALA A 211 -7.28 5.37 -10.23
C ALA A 211 -7.02 3.86 -10.13
N ARG A 212 -6.49 3.21 -11.19
CA ARG A 212 -6.09 1.80 -11.18
C ARG A 212 -4.93 1.51 -10.21
N ASP A 213 -3.94 2.40 -10.15
CA ASP A 213 -2.84 2.39 -9.15
C ASP A 213 -2.14 3.76 -9.14
N GLU A 214 -2.58 4.66 -8.26
CA GLU A 214 -2.04 6.01 -8.16
C GLU A 214 -0.51 6.02 -8.00
N THR A 215 0.04 5.07 -7.25
CA THR A 215 1.49 5.02 -6.96
C THR A 215 2.29 4.61 -8.19
N THR A 216 1.84 3.62 -8.96
CA THR A 216 2.51 3.20 -10.21
C THR A 216 2.36 4.25 -11.31
N TYR A 217 1.19 4.89 -11.41
CA TYR A 217 1.00 5.98 -12.39
C TYR A 217 1.82 7.22 -12.05
N ALA A 218 1.90 7.63 -10.78
CA ALA A 218 2.65 8.81 -10.37
C ALA A 218 4.17 8.62 -10.50
N ASN A 219 4.71 7.47 -10.06
CA ASN A 219 6.15 7.25 -10.00
C ASN A 219 6.77 6.74 -11.31
N TYR A 220 6.02 5.99 -12.14
CA TYR A 220 6.59 5.27 -13.28
C TYR A 220 5.94 5.62 -14.62
N ILE A 221 4.61 5.51 -14.75
CA ILE A 221 3.95 5.62 -16.06
C ILE A 221 3.90 7.08 -16.53
N THR A 222 3.35 7.98 -15.72
CA THR A 222 3.10 9.38 -16.12
C THR A 222 4.39 10.15 -16.44
N PRO A 223 5.49 10.03 -15.66
CA PRO A 223 6.76 10.68 -16.02
C PRO A 223 7.33 10.20 -17.36
N GLN A 224 7.30 8.89 -17.63
CA GLN A 224 7.80 8.34 -18.89
C GLN A 224 6.94 8.72 -20.09
N LEU A 225 5.62 8.86 -19.92
CA LEU A 225 4.73 9.37 -20.97
C LEU A 225 4.95 10.86 -21.26
N PHE A 226 5.30 11.67 -20.25
CA PHE A 226 5.72 13.07 -20.48
C PHE A 226 7.07 13.15 -21.19
N GLU A 227 8.06 12.35 -20.80
CA GLU A 227 9.34 12.24 -21.52
C GLU A 227 9.13 11.78 -22.97
N PHE A 228 8.29 10.78 -23.22
CA PHE A 228 7.92 10.36 -24.57
C PHE A 228 7.34 11.53 -25.38
N ALA A 229 6.42 12.29 -24.81
CA ALA A 229 5.81 13.45 -25.47
C ALA A 229 6.84 14.54 -25.83
N ILE A 230 7.77 14.84 -24.92
CA ILE A 230 8.85 15.81 -25.13
C ILE A 230 9.80 15.33 -26.23
N ASN A 231 10.24 14.07 -26.17
CA ASN A 231 11.14 13.49 -27.17
C ASN A 231 10.49 13.39 -28.56
N ALA A 232 9.19 13.05 -28.63
CA ALA A 232 8.43 13.05 -29.88
C ALA A 232 8.34 14.47 -30.50
N VAL A 233 8.04 15.49 -29.69
CA VAL A 233 8.02 16.90 -30.14
C VAL A 233 9.40 17.34 -30.65
N SER A 234 10.47 17.02 -29.92
CA SER A 234 11.85 17.39 -30.29
C SER A 234 12.27 16.74 -31.61
N MET A 235 12.17 15.41 -31.71
CA MET A 235 12.55 14.65 -32.90
C MET A 235 11.69 15.01 -34.13
N PHE A 236 10.40 15.28 -33.94
CA PHE A 236 9.55 15.79 -35.01
C PHE A 236 9.98 17.20 -35.45
N GLY A 237 10.15 18.12 -34.50
CA GLY A 237 10.51 19.53 -34.76
C GLY A 237 11.80 19.68 -35.56
N GLU A 238 12.82 18.89 -35.24
CA GLU A 238 14.07 18.84 -36.00
C GLU A 238 13.89 18.51 -37.49
N GLN A 239 13.03 17.54 -37.82
CA GLN A 239 12.78 17.14 -39.21
C GLN A 239 11.79 18.11 -39.89
N TRP A 240 10.79 18.56 -39.14
CA TRP A 240 9.75 19.47 -39.61
C TRP A 240 10.29 20.83 -40.01
N ILE A 241 11.12 21.46 -39.18
CA ILE A 241 11.70 22.78 -39.48
C ILE A 241 12.60 22.70 -40.73
N LYS A 242 13.40 21.64 -40.88
CA LYS A 242 14.21 21.39 -42.09
C LYS A 242 13.32 21.24 -43.33
N ASN A 243 12.25 20.45 -43.24
CA ASN A 243 11.29 20.25 -44.34
C ASN A 243 10.56 21.55 -44.72
N VAL A 244 10.07 22.34 -43.76
CA VAL A 244 9.36 23.60 -44.03
C VAL A 244 10.31 24.64 -44.63
N LEU A 245 11.51 24.83 -44.07
CA LEU A 245 12.47 25.81 -44.59
C LEU A 245 13.04 25.43 -45.95
N SER A 246 13.01 24.15 -46.34
CA SER A 246 13.35 23.73 -47.70
C SER A 246 12.31 24.15 -48.75
N ASN A 247 11.07 24.47 -48.33
CA ASN A 247 9.99 24.86 -49.23
C ASN A 247 9.96 26.38 -49.46
N THR A 248 10.63 26.81 -50.54
CA THR A 248 10.72 28.22 -50.95
C THR A 248 9.43 28.82 -51.53
N SER A 249 8.33 28.06 -51.62
CA SER A 249 7.05 28.56 -52.16
C SER A 249 6.19 29.35 -51.16
N LEU A 250 6.55 29.36 -49.87
CA LEU A 250 5.81 30.04 -48.82
C LEU A 250 6.53 31.30 -48.32
N ASP A 251 5.81 32.41 -48.29
CA ASP A 251 6.33 33.70 -47.80
C ASP A 251 6.50 33.72 -46.27
N VAL A 252 7.50 34.49 -45.81
CA VAL A 252 7.87 34.66 -44.40
C VAL A 252 6.73 35.26 -43.56
N ALA A 253 5.87 36.12 -44.14
CA ALA A 253 4.68 36.62 -43.45
C ALA A 253 3.57 35.55 -43.28
N THR A 254 3.75 34.34 -43.81
CA THR A 254 2.88 33.18 -43.52
C THR A 254 3.35 32.45 -42.27
N TYR A 255 4.67 32.30 -42.11
CA TYR A 255 5.30 31.71 -40.92
C TYR A 255 5.02 32.53 -39.65
N SER A 256 5.08 33.86 -39.73
CA SER A 256 4.77 34.75 -38.59
C SER A 256 3.28 34.75 -38.17
N ARG A 257 2.36 34.26 -39.02
CA ARG A 257 0.92 34.14 -38.70
C ARG A 257 0.56 32.86 -37.95
N ALA A 258 1.42 31.83 -37.98
CA ALA A 258 1.21 30.56 -37.28
C ALA A 258 2.51 29.99 -36.69
N PRO A 259 3.24 30.74 -35.83
CA PRO A 259 4.53 30.30 -35.28
C PRO A 259 4.44 28.98 -34.51
N GLN A 260 3.30 28.70 -33.86
CA GLN A 260 3.04 27.46 -33.15
C GLN A 260 2.99 26.22 -34.06
N ALA A 261 2.72 26.42 -35.36
CA ALA A 261 2.78 25.37 -36.38
C ALA A 261 4.22 25.09 -36.88
N LEU A 262 5.21 25.87 -36.42
CA LEU A 262 6.64 25.62 -36.67
C LEU A 262 7.34 25.09 -35.42
N ASN A 263 7.03 25.66 -34.24
CA ASN A 263 7.55 25.23 -32.94
C ASN A 263 6.46 25.47 -31.88
N PRO A 264 5.97 24.44 -31.16
CA PRO A 264 6.41 23.04 -31.17
C PRO A 264 5.92 22.21 -32.36
N ALA A 265 5.07 22.77 -33.23
CA ALA A 265 4.38 22.12 -34.36
C ALA A 265 3.39 21.00 -33.96
N ILE A 266 3.81 20.05 -33.14
CA ILE A 266 2.96 19.00 -32.56
C ILE A 266 2.92 19.08 -31.03
N GLY A 267 2.05 18.28 -30.43
CA GLY A 267 1.89 18.16 -28.99
C GLY A 267 0.77 17.18 -28.65
N PHE A 268 0.78 16.71 -27.41
CA PHE A 268 -0.14 15.68 -26.95
C PHE A 268 -1.06 16.23 -25.86
N SER A 269 -2.33 15.85 -25.91
CA SER A 269 -3.31 16.12 -24.86
C SER A 269 -3.42 14.91 -23.93
N LEU A 270 -3.05 15.07 -22.65
CA LEU A 270 -3.25 14.04 -21.64
C LEU A 270 -4.72 14.00 -21.21
N PHE A 271 -5.32 12.81 -21.24
CA PHE A 271 -6.64 12.52 -20.70
C PHE A 271 -6.54 11.37 -19.71
N ASP A 272 -6.82 11.66 -18.45
CA ASP A 272 -7.09 10.61 -17.46
C ASP A 272 -8.58 10.24 -17.53
N LEU A 273 -8.89 8.97 -17.76
CA LEU A 273 -10.27 8.50 -17.80
C LEU A 273 -10.91 8.47 -16.41
N ARG A 274 -10.10 8.18 -15.38
CA ARG A 274 -10.53 7.99 -13.99
C ARG A 274 -9.40 8.50 -13.08
N PRO A 275 -9.35 9.82 -12.78
CA PRO A 275 -8.33 10.38 -11.90
C PRO A 275 -8.48 9.86 -10.47
N PHE A 276 -7.37 9.57 -9.78
CA PHE A 276 -7.40 9.21 -8.37
C PHE A 276 -7.75 10.42 -7.48
N THR A 277 -9.06 10.62 -7.25
CA THR A 277 -9.61 11.67 -6.38
C THR A 277 -10.80 11.17 -5.59
N PRO A 278 -11.06 11.69 -4.37
CA PRO A 278 -10.30 12.72 -3.66
C PRO A 278 -9.20 12.12 -2.75
N ALA A 279 -8.28 12.95 -2.27
CA ALA A 279 -7.10 12.51 -1.49
C ALA A 279 -7.44 11.76 -0.17
N GLN A 280 -8.67 11.92 0.34
CA GLN A 280 -9.21 11.15 1.46
C GLN A 280 -9.28 9.64 1.17
N ALA A 281 -9.26 9.22 -0.10
CA ALA A 281 -9.20 7.82 -0.50
C ALA A 281 -7.82 7.18 -0.28
N THR A 282 -6.72 7.94 -0.27
CA THR A 282 -5.35 7.40 -0.16
C THR A 282 -5.17 6.48 1.06
N PRO A 283 -5.58 6.82 2.29
CA PRO A 283 -5.43 5.94 3.45
C PRO A 283 -6.26 4.66 3.36
N ALA A 284 -7.42 4.68 2.68
CA ALA A 284 -8.28 3.51 2.51
C ALA A 284 -7.65 2.48 1.55
N VAL A 285 -7.01 2.95 0.47
CA VAL A 285 -6.35 2.08 -0.52
C VAL A 285 -4.96 1.62 -0.04
N THR A 286 -4.14 2.52 0.52
CA THR A 286 -2.72 2.23 0.82
C THR A 286 -2.49 1.59 2.20
N ILE A 287 -3.21 2.04 3.23
CA ILE A 287 -3.02 1.58 4.62
C ILE A 287 -4.23 0.76 5.11
N GLY A 288 -5.39 0.86 4.44
CA GLY A 288 -6.64 0.24 4.86
C GLY A 288 -6.55 -1.28 5.06
N LEU A 289 -5.85 -1.98 4.16
CA LEU A 289 -5.57 -3.42 4.31
C LEU A 289 -4.85 -3.73 5.63
N ILE A 290 -3.86 -2.92 6.02
CA ILE A 290 -3.10 -3.09 7.28
C ILE A 290 -4.04 -2.94 8.49
N TYR A 291 -4.94 -1.94 8.47
CA TYR A 291 -5.95 -1.77 9.52
C TYR A 291 -6.92 -2.96 9.58
N LEU A 292 -7.35 -3.52 8.45
CA LEU A 292 -8.19 -4.72 8.43
C LEU A 292 -7.46 -5.95 9.03
N ILE A 293 -6.15 -6.14 8.76
CA ILE A 293 -5.38 -7.23 9.38
C ILE A 293 -5.30 -7.03 10.91
N ILE A 294 -5.00 -5.80 11.35
CA ILE A 294 -4.88 -5.44 12.77
C ILE A 294 -6.21 -5.68 13.51
N ILE A 295 -7.33 -5.24 12.95
CA ILE A 295 -8.68 -5.42 13.54
C ILE A 295 -9.05 -6.91 13.59
N ALA A 296 -8.82 -7.66 12.50
CA ALA A 296 -9.04 -9.11 12.47
C ALA A 296 -8.26 -9.82 13.58
N PHE A 297 -6.95 -9.56 13.66
CA PHE A 297 -6.05 -10.21 14.61
C PHE A 297 -6.39 -9.88 16.07
N PHE A 298 -6.57 -8.61 16.44
CA PHE A 298 -6.88 -8.25 17.83
C PHE A 298 -8.27 -8.69 18.27
N SER A 299 -9.25 -8.74 17.35
CA SER A 299 -10.61 -9.19 17.70
C SER A 299 -10.64 -10.63 18.20
N PHE A 300 -9.80 -11.53 17.65
CA PHE A 300 -9.62 -12.89 18.16
C PHE A 300 -9.29 -12.87 19.66
N SER A 301 -8.28 -12.08 20.05
CA SER A 301 -7.79 -12.01 21.42
C SER A 301 -8.81 -11.37 22.37
N PHE A 302 -9.57 -10.36 21.91
CA PHE A 302 -10.63 -9.74 22.71
C PHE A 302 -11.84 -10.65 22.93
N PHE A 303 -12.19 -11.52 21.97
CA PHE A 303 -13.32 -12.45 22.12
C PHE A 303 -12.95 -13.78 22.80
N LEU A 304 -11.68 -14.16 22.86
CA LEU A 304 -11.26 -15.41 23.52
C LEU A 304 -11.72 -15.51 25.00
N PRO A 305 -11.61 -14.47 25.86
CA PRO A 305 -12.16 -14.48 27.23
C PRO A 305 -13.69 -14.54 27.32
N VAL A 306 -14.40 -14.33 26.20
CA VAL A 306 -15.85 -14.53 26.10
C VAL A 306 -16.15 -15.99 25.80
N TYR A 307 -15.43 -16.59 24.85
CA TYR A 307 -15.62 -18.00 24.47
C TYR A 307 -15.16 -18.99 25.55
N THR A 308 -14.09 -18.70 26.30
CA THR A 308 -13.62 -19.57 27.39
C THR A 308 -14.63 -19.72 28.54
N LYS A 309 -15.61 -18.81 28.67
CA LYS A 309 -16.71 -18.97 29.64
C LYS A 309 -17.55 -20.22 29.36
N PHE A 310 -17.75 -20.60 28.09
CA PHE A 310 -18.49 -21.82 27.73
C PHE A 310 -17.71 -23.13 28.01
N LEU A 311 -16.41 -23.02 28.28
CA LEU A 311 -15.50 -24.13 28.58
C LEU A 311 -15.23 -24.28 30.09
N ILE A 312 -15.12 -23.17 30.82
CA ILE A 312 -14.85 -23.15 32.27
C ILE A 312 -16.19 -23.16 33.03
N PRO A 313 -16.59 -24.26 33.69
CA PRO A 313 -17.93 -24.41 34.26
C PRO A 313 -18.15 -23.53 35.50
N LYS A 314 -18.62 -22.29 35.28
CA LYS A 314 -19.03 -21.37 36.36
C LYS A 314 -20.55 -21.40 36.54
N GLY A 315 -21.05 -22.53 37.04
CA GLY A 315 -22.49 -22.73 37.33
C GLY A 315 -23.33 -23.25 36.16
N HIS A 316 -22.71 -23.65 35.05
CA HIS A 316 -23.37 -24.33 33.92
C HIS A 316 -22.52 -25.51 33.44
N ALA A 317 -23.14 -26.44 32.72
CA ALA A 317 -22.43 -27.51 32.04
C ALA A 317 -21.54 -26.95 30.91
N PRO A 318 -20.41 -27.62 30.57
CA PRO A 318 -19.58 -27.23 29.43
C PRO A 318 -20.34 -27.48 28.12
N LEU A 319 -20.17 -26.59 27.14
CA LEU A 319 -20.81 -26.70 25.82
C LEU A 319 -20.14 -27.81 24.98
N HIS A 320 -20.92 -28.57 24.20
CA HIS A 320 -20.36 -29.53 23.24
C HIS A 320 -19.41 -28.85 22.25
N PHE A 321 -18.24 -29.45 22.02
CA PHE A 321 -17.18 -28.87 21.19
C PHE A 321 -17.65 -28.44 19.78
N TRP A 322 -18.45 -29.27 19.10
CA TRP A 322 -18.99 -28.93 17.78
C TRP A 322 -19.92 -27.70 17.82
N ALA A 323 -20.74 -27.58 18.87
CA ALA A 323 -21.65 -26.45 19.06
C ALA A 323 -20.87 -25.18 19.44
N LEU A 324 -19.78 -25.31 20.20
CA LEU A 324 -18.86 -24.22 20.51
C LEU A 324 -18.14 -23.72 19.25
N VAL A 325 -17.68 -24.61 18.37
CA VAL A 325 -17.05 -24.25 17.09
C VAL A 325 -18.03 -23.52 16.16
N LEU A 326 -19.27 -24.01 16.02
CA LEU A 326 -20.30 -23.33 15.23
C LEU A 326 -20.72 -21.98 15.83
N PHE A 327 -20.90 -21.90 17.16
CA PHE A 327 -21.22 -20.65 17.85
C PHE A 327 -20.08 -19.63 17.69
N ARG A 328 -18.83 -20.07 17.85
CA ARG A 328 -17.64 -19.24 17.61
C ARG A 328 -17.64 -18.71 16.18
N LEU A 329 -17.73 -19.59 15.18
CA LEU A 329 -17.73 -19.20 13.77
C LEU A 329 -18.81 -18.17 13.46
N PHE A 330 -20.04 -18.37 13.94
CA PHE A 330 -21.14 -17.41 13.78
C PHE A 330 -20.85 -16.06 14.45
N MET A 331 -20.39 -16.08 15.71
CA MET A 331 -20.08 -14.85 16.46
C MET A 331 -18.89 -14.08 15.88
N THR A 332 -17.83 -14.78 15.45
CA THR A 332 -16.70 -14.19 14.71
C THR A 332 -17.19 -13.55 13.41
N THR A 333 -18.02 -14.27 12.63
CA THR A 333 -18.60 -13.75 11.38
C THR A 333 -19.42 -12.48 11.59
N ALA A 334 -20.28 -12.46 12.62
CA ALA A 334 -21.11 -11.31 12.96
C ALA A 334 -20.30 -10.13 13.51
N ALA A 335 -19.30 -10.38 14.37
CA ALA A 335 -18.38 -9.36 14.85
C ALA A 335 -17.60 -8.72 13.68
N TYR A 336 -17.13 -9.54 12.73
CA TYR A 336 -16.41 -9.06 11.57
C TYR A 336 -17.29 -8.20 10.66
N LEU A 337 -18.55 -8.59 10.47
CA LEU A 337 -19.54 -7.83 9.69
C LEU A 337 -19.77 -6.42 10.29
N LEU A 338 -19.84 -6.31 11.61
CA LEU A 338 -20.02 -5.04 12.33
C LEU A 338 -18.75 -4.19 12.38
N MET A 339 -17.58 -4.80 12.58
CA MET A 339 -16.30 -4.08 12.61
C MET A 339 -15.90 -3.58 11.22
N SER A 340 -16.14 -4.36 10.15
CA SER A 340 -15.91 -3.89 8.78
C SER A 340 -16.89 -2.78 8.38
N LEU A 341 -18.12 -2.78 8.92
CA LEU A 341 -19.07 -1.69 8.74
C LEU A 341 -18.56 -0.41 9.43
N ALA A 342 -18.16 -0.51 10.70
CA ALA A 342 -17.60 0.61 11.45
C ALA A 342 -16.35 1.20 10.77
N TYR A 343 -15.46 0.35 10.26
CA TYR A 343 -14.31 0.77 9.44
C TYR A 343 -14.76 1.48 8.14
N SER A 344 -15.68 0.89 7.38
CA SER A 344 -16.14 1.45 6.10
C SER A 344 -16.90 2.78 6.28
N LEU A 345 -17.59 2.95 7.41
CA LEU A 345 -18.26 4.21 7.78
C LEU A 345 -17.28 5.36 8.04
N VAL A 346 -16.01 5.09 8.39
CA VAL A 346 -14.97 6.14 8.48
C VAL A 346 -14.73 6.75 7.09
N SER A 347 -14.59 5.92 6.06
CA SER A 347 -14.43 6.36 4.67
C SER A 347 -15.62 7.23 4.20
N LEU A 348 -16.84 6.84 4.59
CA LEU A 348 -18.06 7.62 4.28
C LEU A 348 -18.12 8.95 5.07
N ALA A 349 -17.73 8.94 6.34
CA ALA A 349 -17.71 10.13 7.19
C ALA A 349 -16.68 11.18 6.75
N PHE A 350 -15.57 10.76 6.13
CA PHE A 350 -14.60 11.65 5.47
C PHE A 350 -14.98 12.03 4.02
N LEU A 351 -16.25 11.86 3.65
CA LEU A 351 -16.85 12.34 2.41
C LEU A 351 -16.23 11.75 1.12
N ILE A 352 -15.79 10.50 1.16
CA ILE A 352 -15.45 9.76 -0.06
C ILE A 352 -16.74 9.52 -0.87
N PRO A 353 -16.77 9.84 -2.16
CA PRO A 353 -17.98 9.75 -2.99
C PRO A 353 -18.31 8.30 -3.36
N PHE A 354 -19.15 7.64 -2.55
CA PHE A 354 -19.67 6.30 -2.80
C PHE A 354 -21.01 6.27 -3.58
N SER A 355 -21.40 7.40 -4.17
CA SER A 355 -22.64 7.56 -4.94
C SER A 355 -22.58 8.88 -5.71
N ASN A 356 -22.78 8.84 -7.03
CA ASN A 356 -22.81 10.03 -7.88
C ASN A 356 -23.75 9.83 -9.09
N ASP A 357 -24.45 10.88 -9.53
CA ASP A 357 -25.35 10.85 -10.69
C ASP A 357 -24.60 11.06 -12.02
N TYR A 358 -23.28 10.81 -12.04
CA TYR A 358 -22.43 11.06 -13.21
C TYR A 358 -22.65 9.96 -14.27
N PRO A 359 -22.87 10.31 -15.56
CA PRO A 359 -23.11 9.30 -16.59
C PRO A 359 -21.90 8.39 -16.77
N HIS A 360 -22.09 7.09 -16.55
CA HIS A 360 -21.05 6.05 -16.68
C HIS A 360 -20.63 5.85 -18.14
N ASN A 361 -19.82 6.78 -18.67
CA ASN A 361 -19.12 6.65 -19.94
C ASN A 361 -17.64 6.36 -19.68
N ASP A 362 -17.23 5.18 -20.11
CA ASP A 362 -15.90 4.59 -19.98
C ASP A 362 -14.82 5.38 -20.71
N THR A 363 -15.15 5.90 -21.89
CA THR A 363 -14.22 6.56 -22.82
C THR A 363 -13.94 8.04 -22.52
N THR A 364 -14.59 8.60 -21.49
CA THR A 364 -14.47 10.01 -21.09
C THR A 364 -13.96 10.16 -19.66
N MET A 365 -13.20 11.22 -19.41
CA MET A 365 -12.79 11.64 -18.07
C MET A 365 -14.03 11.88 -17.19
N ALA A 366 -14.22 11.02 -16.19
CA ALA A 366 -15.26 11.16 -15.19
C ALA A 366 -14.69 11.80 -13.90
N LYS A 367 -15.50 12.59 -13.20
CA LYS A 367 -15.15 13.14 -11.88
C LYS A 367 -15.97 12.41 -10.81
N ASP A 368 -15.30 12.00 -9.74
CA ASP A 368 -15.86 11.21 -8.64
C ASP A 368 -16.71 10.01 -9.17
N PRO A 369 -16.15 9.17 -10.06
CA PRO A 369 -16.89 8.10 -10.69
C PRO A 369 -17.18 6.96 -9.72
N ASP A 370 -18.38 6.37 -9.84
CA ASP A 370 -18.70 5.10 -9.22
C ASP A 370 -19.07 4.03 -10.27
N ALA A 371 -19.03 2.77 -9.85
CA ALA A 371 -19.27 1.60 -10.70
C ALA A 371 -20.58 0.86 -10.38
N TYR A 372 -21.25 1.19 -9.27
CA TYR A 372 -22.44 0.51 -8.78
C TYR A 372 -23.54 1.49 -8.30
N GLY A 373 -23.44 2.77 -8.65
CA GLY A 373 -24.32 3.83 -8.15
C GLY A 373 -24.34 3.88 -6.62
N HIS A 374 -25.53 4.09 -6.06
CA HIS A 374 -25.81 4.05 -4.63
C HIS A 374 -25.36 2.76 -3.92
N ALA A 375 -25.15 1.65 -4.64
CA ALA A 375 -24.68 0.39 -4.03
C ALA A 375 -23.15 0.34 -3.81
N THR A 376 -22.38 1.30 -4.32
CA THR A 376 -20.91 1.27 -4.25
C THR A 376 -20.38 1.27 -2.81
N PHE A 377 -21.04 1.96 -1.87
CA PHE A 377 -20.72 1.86 -0.44
C PHE A 377 -20.90 0.43 0.12
N VAL A 378 -21.97 -0.25 -0.28
CA VAL A 378 -22.28 -1.61 0.18
C VAL A 378 -21.28 -2.61 -0.40
N VAL A 379 -20.89 -2.46 -1.67
CA VAL A 379 -19.84 -3.28 -2.29
C VAL A 379 -18.50 -3.07 -1.58
N TYR A 380 -18.10 -1.83 -1.32
CA TYR A 380 -16.89 -1.50 -0.57
C TYR A 380 -16.89 -2.14 0.84
N TRP A 381 -18.00 -2.03 1.57
CA TRP A 381 -18.15 -2.68 2.88
C TRP A 381 -18.07 -4.22 2.79
N MET A 382 -18.70 -4.84 1.80
CA MET A 382 -18.62 -6.29 1.60
C MET A 382 -17.20 -6.76 1.24
N LEU A 383 -16.45 -5.99 0.45
CA LEU A 383 -15.04 -6.27 0.16
C LEU A 383 -14.18 -6.19 1.44
N ASN A 384 -14.37 -5.14 2.25
CA ASN A 384 -13.69 -5.01 3.56
C ASN A 384 -14.06 -6.17 4.51
N TRP A 385 -15.32 -6.61 4.53
CA TRP A 385 -15.78 -7.76 5.30
C TRP A 385 -15.10 -9.06 4.85
N VAL A 386 -15.11 -9.36 3.55
CA VAL A 386 -14.50 -10.59 2.99
C VAL A 386 -12.98 -10.61 3.21
N GLY A 387 -12.29 -9.49 3.01
CA GLY A 387 -10.85 -9.37 3.28
C GLY A 387 -10.51 -9.64 4.75
N MET A 388 -11.27 -9.03 5.66
CA MET A 388 -11.09 -9.24 7.11
C MET A 388 -11.47 -10.67 7.54
N TYR A 389 -12.45 -11.29 6.87
CA TYR A 389 -12.84 -12.69 7.09
C TYR A 389 -11.76 -13.68 6.67
N ALA A 390 -11.15 -13.50 5.50
CA ALA A 390 -10.07 -14.36 5.02
C ALA A 390 -8.85 -14.35 5.96
N LEU A 391 -8.44 -13.17 6.41
CA LEU A 391 -7.27 -12.99 7.29
C LEU A 391 -7.56 -13.42 8.74
N GLY A 392 -8.75 -13.09 9.24
CA GLY A 392 -9.18 -13.44 10.59
C GLY A 392 -9.40 -14.95 10.78
N LEU A 393 -10.07 -15.62 9.84
CA LEU A 393 -10.23 -17.07 9.90
C LEU A 393 -8.91 -17.84 9.80
N ALA A 394 -7.93 -17.35 9.04
CA ALA A 394 -6.59 -17.96 9.03
C ALA A 394 -5.98 -17.95 10.46
N SER A 395 -6.15 -16.85 11.20
CA SER A 395 -5.69 -16.69 12.57
C SER A 395 -6.49 -17.55 13.58
N GLU A 396 -7.81 -17.64 13.42
CA GLU A 396 -8.67 -18.54 14.21
C GLU A 396 -8.29 -20.03 14.00
N ASN A 397 -8.03 -20.43 12.75
CA ASN A 397 -7.72 -21.81 12.37
C ASN A 397 -6.34 -22.26 12.88
N VAL A 398 -5.31 -21.43 12.70
CA VAL A 398 -3.96 -21.70 13.26
C VAL A 398 -4.03 -21.85 14.78
N THR A 399 -4.81 -20.99 15.46
CA THR A 399 -5.07 -21.14 16.90
C THR A 399 -5.74 -22.48 17.23
N MET A 400 -6.79 -22.87 16.52
CA MET A 400 -7.50 -24.12 16.80
C MET A 400 -6.64 -25.38 16.55
N ILE A 401 -5.59 -25.29 15.74
CA ILE A 401 -4.62 -26.38 15.50
C ILE A 401 -3.55 -26.46 16.59
N ILE A 402 -2.99 -25.32 17.03
CA ILE A 402 -1.84 -25.31 17.98
C ILE A 402 -2.31 -25.45 19.44
N GLY A 403 -3.43 -24.82 19.80
CA GLY A 403 -4.03 -24.88 21.14
C GLY A 403 -3.23 -24.18 22.27
N GLN A 404 -3.86 -24.06 23.44
CA GLN A 404 -3.16 -23.56 24.63
C GLN A 404 -2.06 -24.55 25.08
N PRO A 405 -0.91 -24.06 25.58
CA PRO A 405 -0.65 -22.69 26.04
C PRO A 405 -0.21 -21.69 24.95
N TRP A 406 -0.05 -22.11 23.69
CA TRP A 406 0.60 -21.30 22.65
C TRP A 406 -0.29 -20.20 22.05
N THR A 407 -1.60 -20.24 22.28
CA THR A 407 -2.59 -19.51 21.47
C THR A 407 -3.39 -18.45 22.22
N ALA A 408 -2.94 -18.03 23.41
CA ALA A 408 -3.11 -16.69 23.99
C ALA A 408 -2.57 -16.65 25.42
N LEU A 409 -2.11 -15.45 25.80
CA LEU A 409 -2.16 -14.93 27.17
C LEU A 409 -3.37 -13.97 27.21
#